data_AF-A0A4S4CGL1-F1
#
_entry.id   AF-A0A4S4CGL1-F1
#
_cell.length_a   1.000
_cell.length_b   1.000
_cell.length_c   1.000
_cell.angle_alpha   90.00
_cell.angle_beta   90.00
_cell.angle_gamma   90.00
#
_symmetry.space_group_name_H-M   'P 1'
#
loop_
_entity.id
_entity.type
_entity.pdbx_description
1 polymer ?
#
loop_
_entity_poly.entity_id
_entity_poly.type
_entity_poly.pdbx_seq_one_letter_code
_entity_poly.pdbx_strand_id
1 'polypeptide(L)' 'MMTARKIDQIGTLMVDEAIKAIHIRKGDPKPPEASVAEIMGHPGIYRIGKTYFDHQGLRCVKVTRLH' A
#
# COMPACT_ATOMS: atom_id res chain seq x y z
N MET A 1 -14.13 -12.93 10.88
CA MET A 1 -13.85 -11.51 10.64
C MET A 1 -12.46 -11.41 10.03
N MET A 2 -12.32 -10.93 8.79
CA MET A 2 -11.00 -10.65 8.21
C MET A 2 -10.51 -9.33 8.79
N THR A 3 -9.57 -9.39 9.73
CA THR A 3 -8.92 -8.18 10.26
C THR A 3 -8.00 -7.64 9.18
N ALA A 4 -8.40 -6.55 8.53
CA ALA A 4 -7.53 -5.87 7.58
C ALA A 4 -6.27 -5.40 8.30
N ARG A 5 -5.09 -5.67 7.72
CA ARG A 5 -3.82 -5.25 8.32
C ARG A 5 -3.66 -3.75 8.11
N LYS A 6 -3.12 -3.04 9.10
CA LYS A 6 -2.78 -1.62 8.94
C LYS A 6 -1.36 -1.50 8.40
N ILE A 7 -1.16 -0.69 7.38
CA ILE A 7 0.16 -0.40 6.82
C ILE A 7 0.54 1.03 7.15
N ASP A 8 1.64 1.19 7.88
CA ASP A 8 2.33 2.46 8.09
C ASP A 8 3.21 2.73 6.86
N GLN A 9 2.78 3.69 6.06
CA GLN A 9 3.48 4.08 4.83
C GLN A 9 4.43 5.25 5.10
N ILE A 10 5.54 5.29 4.38
CA ILE A 10 6.51 6.41 4.41
C ILE A 10 6.35 7.37 3.23
N GLY A 11 5.39 7.11 2.35
CA GLY A 11 5.05 7.96 1.23
C GLY A 11 3.97 7.34 0.36
N THR A 12 3.41 8.11 -0.55
CA THR A 12 2.37 7.66 -1.47
C THR A 12 2.60 8.15 -2.89
N LEU A 13 2.08 7.37 -3.83
CA LEU A 13 1.95 7.76 -5.23
C LEU A 13 0.46 7.94 -5.52
N MET A 14 0.05 9.18 -5.76
CA MET A 14 -1.32 9.55 -6.10
C MET A 14 -1.44 9.86 -7.59
N VAL A 15 -2.57 9.50 -8.19
CA VAL A 15 -2.98 9.84 -9.56
C VAL A 15 -4.47 10.15 -9.53
N ASP A 16 -4.86 11.33 -10.03
CA ASP A 16 -6.25 11.81 -10.04
C ASP A 16 -6.94 11.67 -8.66
N GLU A 17 -6.27 12.17 -7.61
CA GLU A 17 -6.71 12.10 -6.20
C GLU A 17 -6.82 10.68 -5.61
N ALA A 18 -6.51 9.63 -6.39
CA ALA A 18 -6.51 8.24 -5.94
C ALA A 18 -5.10 7.73 -5.68
N ILE A 19 -4.91 7.02 -4.56
CA ILE A 19 -3.66 6.33 -4.26
C ILE A 19 -3.52 5.13 -5.19
N LYS A 20 -2.41 5.08 -5.94
CA LYS A 20 -2.07 3.94 -6.81
C LYS A 20 -1.01 3.04 -6.19
N ALA A 21 -0.13 3.61 -5.39
CA ALA A 21 0.87 2.86 -4.65
C ALA A 21 1.27 3.58 -3.36
N ILE A 22 1.80 2.81 -2.42
CA ILE A 22 2.36 3.30 -1.17
C ILE A 22 3.84 2.90 -1.10
N HIS A 23 4.64 3.69 -0.40
CA HIS A 23 6.02 3.38 -0.06
C HIS A 23 6.07 2.83 1.35
N ILE A 24 6.79 1.72 1.55
CA ILE A 24 7.03 1.13 2.88
C ILE A 24 8.53 1.05 3.14
N ARG A 25 8.96 0.95 4.40
CA ARG A 25 10.38 0.83 4.73
C ARG A 25 10.89 -0.51 4.19
N LYS A 26 12.15 -0.56 3.77
CA LYS A 26 12.78 -1.80 3.26
C LYS A 26 12.75 -2.93 4.29
N GLY A 27 12.85 -2.59 5.58
CA GLY A 27 12.76 -3.52 6.70
C GLY A 27 11.33 -3.94 7.07
N ASP A 28 10.31 -3.26 6.57
CA ASP A 28 8.93 -3.65 6.83
C ASP A 28 8.60 -4.96 6.10
N PRO A 29 7.82 -5.85 6.74
CA PRO A 29 7.39 -7.09 6.11
C PRO A 29 6.59 -6.76 4.84
N LYS A 30 6.93 -7.43 3.73
CA LYS A 30 6.18 -7.29 2.48
C LYS A 30 4.73 -7.71 2.73
N PRO A 31 3.73 -6.85 2.46
CA PRO A 31 2.34 -7.24 2.60
C PRO A 31 2.00 -8.32 1.55
N PRO A 32 1.21 -9.34 1.93
CA PRO A 32 0.86 -10.42 1.02
C PRO A 32 0.04 -9.88 -0.16
N GLU A 33 0.42 -10.28 -1.37
CA GLU A 33 -0.28 -9.86 -2.59
C GLU A 33 -1.73 -10.40 -2.58
N ALA A 34 -2.64 -9.66 -3.20
CA ALA A 34 -4.08 -9.91 -3.22
C ALA A 34 -4.79 -9.88 -1.86
N SER A 35 -4.10 -9.56 -0.75
CA SER A 35 -4.72 -9.31 0.55
C SER A 35 -5.38 -7.94 0.65
N VAL A 36 -6.09 -7.70 1.76
CA VAL A 36 -6.70 -6.40 2.08
C VAL A 36 -5.97 -5.72 3.23
N ALA A 37 -5.85 -4.40 3.16
CA ALA A 37 -5.21 -3.58 4.17
C ALA A 37 -5.90 -2.23 4.31
N GLU A 38 -5.78 -1.64 5.48
CA GLU A 38 -6.04 -0.23 5.72
C GLU A 38 -4.72 0.53 5.63
N ILE A 39 -4.72 1.64 4.90
CA ILE A 39 -3.52 2.47 4.74
C ILE A 39 -3.61 3.62 5.73
N MET A 40 -2.62 3.77 6.61
CA MET A 40 -2.63 4.83 7.61
C MET A 40 -2.63 6.21 6.95
N GLY A 41 -3.53 7.09 7.42
CA GLY A 41 -3.73 8.42 6.85
C GLY A 41 -4.62 8.47 5.60
N HIS A 42 -5.08 7.32 5.10
CA HIS A 42 -6.00 7.27 3.96
C HIS A 42 -7.23 6.40 4.28
N PRO A 43 -8.41 7.02 4.43
CA PRO A 43 -9.61 6.29 4.81
C PRO A 43 -10.06 5.35 3.68
N GLY A 44 -10.33 4.10 4.05
CA GLY A 44 -10.83 3.08 3.15
C GLY A 44 -10.11 1.75 3.28
N ILE A 45 -10.64 0.74 2.60
CA ILE A 45 -10.02 -0.58 2.50
C ILE A 45 -9.37 -0.69 1.12
N TYR A 46 -8.12 -1.15 1.11
CA TYR A 46 -7.32 -1.27 -0.09
C TYR A 46 -6.95 -2.72 -0.35
N ARG A 47 -7.04 -3.13 -1.62
CA ARG A 47 -6.48 -4.39 -2.08
C ARG A 47 -4.99 -4.20 -2.38
N ILE A 48 -4.16 -5.05 -1.81
CA ILE A 48 -2.73 -5.09 -2.05
C ILE A 48 -2.45 -5.75 -3.41
N GLY A 49 -1.77 -5.01 -4.27
CA GLY A 49 -1.26 -5.46 -5.56
C GLY A 49 0.21 -5.87 -5.49
N LYS A 50 0.87 -5.83 -6.65
CA LYS A 50 2.30 -6.17 -6.77
C LYS A 50 3.17 -5.21 -5.96
N THR A 51 4.17 -5.78 -5.30
CA THR A 51 5.27 -5.02 -4.69
C THR A 51 6.43 -4.91 -5.68
N TYR A 52 7.03 -3.73 -5.81
CA TYR A 52 8.14 -3.45 -6.72
C TYR A 52 9.09 -2.43 -6.07
N PHE A 53 10.24 -2.16 -6.71
CA PHE A 53 11.12 -1.06 -6.33
C PHE A 53 10.97 0.06 -7.35
N ASP A 54 10.90 1.31 -6.89
CA ASP A 54 10.97 2.46 -7.81
C ASP A 54 12.41 2.71 -8.28
N HIS A 55 12.58 3.72 -9.14
CA HIS A 55 13.88 4.13 -9.66
C HIS A 55 14.83 4.69 -8.57
N GLN A 56 14.31 5.03 -7.39
CA GLN A 56 15.09 5.48 -6.23
C GLN A 56 15.44 4.33 -5.27
N GLY A 57 15.02 3.10 -5.58
CA GLY A 57 15.24 1.92 -4.74
C GLY A 57 14.31 1.82 -3.53
N LEU A 58 13.23 2.61 -3.48
CA LEU A 58 12.19 2.53 -2.45
C LEU A 58 11.24 1.37 -2.75
N ARG A 59 10.80 0.68 -1.71
CA ARG A 59 9.83 -0.42 -1.85
C ARG A 59 8.43 0.16 -2.00
N CYS A 60 7.83 -0.06 -3.17
CA CYS A 60 6.47 0.36 -3.50
C CYS A 60 5.53 -0.83 -3.46
N VAL A 61 4.31 -0.61 -2.98
CA VAL A 61 3.23 -1.59 -3.00
C VAL A 61 2.08 -0.98 -3.77
N LYS A 62 1.66 -1.59 -4.90
CA LYS A 62 0.45 -1.14 -5.59
C LYS A 62 -0.75 -1.36 -4.70
N VAL A 63 -1.68 -0.41 -4.69
CA VAL A 63 -2.92 -0.50 -3.94
C VAL A 63 -4.09 -0.09 -4.82
N THR A 64 -5.23 -0.74 -4.62
CA THR A 64 -6.49 -0.37 -5.26
C THR A 64 -7.54 -0.20 -4.18
N ARG A 65 -8.14 1.00 -4.09
CA ARG A 65 -9.24 1.24 -3.15
C ARG A 65 -10.44 0.39 -3.52
N LEU A 66 -11.02 -0.29 -2.54
CA LEU A 66 -12.24 -1.10 -2.70
C LEU A 66 -13.49 -0.33 -2.29
N HIS A 67 -13.40 0.44 -1.21
CA HIS A 67 -14.47 1.24 -0.61
C HIS A 67 -13.90 2.51 0.03
#